data_AF-A0A963NNQ3-F1
#
_entry.id   AF-A0A963NNQ3-F1
#
_cell.length_a   1.000
_cell.length_b   1.000
_cell.length_c   1.000
_cell.angle_alpha   90.00
_cell.angle_beta   90.00
_cell.angle_gamma   90.00
#
_symmetry.space_group_name_H-M   'P 1'
#
loop_
_entity.id
_entity.type
_entity.pdbx_description
1 polymer ?
#
loop_
_entity_poly.entity_id
_entity_poly.type
_entity_poly.pdbx_seq_one_letter_code
_entity_poly.pdbx_strand_id
1 'polypeptide(L)' 'QTDTGVSFKDVAGIDEAREELMEVVEFLKNPDRYRRLGGKIPKGVLIVGAPGTGKTLLAKAVAG' A
#
# COMPACT_ATOMS: atom_id res chain seq x y z
N GLN A 1 1.71 -4.32 -19.75
CA GLN A 1 1.40 -3.93 -18.37
C GLN A 1 1.78 -2.45 -18.28
N THR A 2 0.82 -1.56 -18.02
CA THR A 2 1.09 -0.12 -17.93
C THR A 2 1.76 0.16 -16.59
N ASP A 3 3.08 0.27 -16.62
CA ASP A 3 3.89 0.81 -15.53
C ASP A 3 3.40 2.24 -15.22
N THR A 4 3.05 2.51 -13.96
CA THR A 4 2.58 3.81 -13.51
C THR A 4 3.70 4.85 -13.45
N GLY A 5 4.97 4.42 -13.55
CA GLY A 5 6.15 5.29 -13.56
C GLY A 5 6.36 6.06 -12.25
N VAL A 6 5.63 5.71 -11.20
CA VAL A 6 5.67 6.34 -9.88
C VAL A 6 6.00 5.25 -8.88
N SER A 7 7.07 5.46 -8.12
CA SER A 7 7.53 4.57 -7.07
C SER A 7 7.30 5.19 -5.70
N PHE A 8 7.42 4.39 -4.65
CA PHE A 8 7.37 4.90 -3.27
C PHE A 8 8.47 5.91 -2.95
N LYS A 9 9.54 5.97 -3.73
CA LYS A 9 10.61 6.96 -3.55
C LYS A 9 10.18 8.37 -3.96
N ASP A 10 9.09 8.48 -4.72
CA ASP A 10 8.57 9.74 -5.26
C ASP A 10 7.53 10.39 -4.35
N VAL A 11 7.24 9.80 -3.18
CA VAL A 11 6.27 10.33 -2.21
C VAL A 11 6.98 10.70 -0.91
N ALA A 12 7.01 12.00 -0.61
CA ALA A 12 7.68 12.55 0.58
C ALA A 12 6.70 12.82 1.73
N GLY A 13 7.17 12.71 2.98
CA GLY A 13 6.43 13.15 4.18
C GLY A 13 5.29 12.22 4.60
N ILE A 14 5.37 10.94 4.24
CA ILE A 14 4.33 9.93 4.52
C ILE A 14 4.92 8.65 5.11
N ASP A 15 6.03 8.75 5.85
CA ASP A 15 6.83 7.59 6.25
C ASP A 15 6.02 6.57 7.07
N GLU A 16 5.16 7.03 7.99
CA GLU A 16 4.28 6.15 8.77
C GLU A 16 3.21 5.48 7.89
N ALA A 17 2.54 6.27 7.04
CA ALA A 17 1.54 5.75 6.09
C ALA A 17 2.16 4.79 5.07
N ARG A 18 3.44 4.96 4.74
CA ARG A 18 4.18 4.08 3.86
C ARG A 18 4.50 2.73 4.53
N GLU A 19 4.92 2.74 5.80
CA GLU A 19 5.16 1.50 6.56
C GLU A 19 3.87 0.69 6.73
N GLU A 20 2.78 1.31 7.20
CA GLU A 20 1.48 0.63 7.34
C GLU A 20 1.00 0.05 6.01
N LEU A 21 1.14 0.81 4.93
CA LEU A 21 0.72 0.36 3.61
C LEU A 21 1.61 -0.75 3.07
N MET A 22 2.93 -0.71 3.30
CA MET A 22 3.85 -1.79 2.92
C MET A 22 3.49 -3.09 3.62
N GLU A 23 3.07 -3.02 4.89
CA GLU A 23 2.63 -4.19 5.63
C GLU A 23 1.38 -4.82 5.01
N VAL A 24 0.41 -3.99 4.58
CA VAL A 24 -0.77 -4.50 3.86
C VAL A 24 -0.42 -5.04 2.47
N VAL A 25 0.49 -4.38 1.74
CA VAL A 25 0.95 -4.86 0.43
C VAL A 25 1.68 -6.20 0.57
N GLU A 26 2.55 -6.35 1.56
CA GLU A 26 3.23 -7.60 1.87
C GLU A 26 2.25 -8.71 2.23
N PHE A 27 1.19 -8.36 2.97
CA PHE A 27 0.10 -9.26 3.28
C PHE A 27 -0.63 -9.74 1.99
N LEU A 28 -0.93 -8.84 1.06
CA LEU A 28 -1.60 -9.15 -0.20
C LEU A 28 -0.70 -9.92 -1.18
N LYS A 29 0.62 -9.66 -1.17
CA LYS A 29 1.62 -10.37 -1.99
C LYS A 29 1.91 -11.77 -1.47
N ASN A 30 1.91 -11.97 -0.14
CA ASN A 30 2.25 -13.23 0.51
C ASN A 30 1.14 -13.74 1.44
N PRO A 31 -0.11 -13.94 0.95
CA PRO A 31 -1.25 -14.27 1.79
C PRO A 31 -1.09 -15.59 2.56
N ASP A 32 -0.35 -16.56 1.99
CA ASP A 32 -0.14 -17.88 2.59
C ASP A 32 0.74 -17.86 3.85
N ARG A 33 1.65 -16.89 3.99
CA ARG A 33 2.41 -16.70 5.25
C ARG A 33 1.47 -16.37 6.39
N TYR A 34 0.53 -15.45 6.17
CA TYR A 34 -0.37 -14.98 7.20
C TYR A 34 -1.53 -15.95 7.47
N ARG A 35 -2.01 -16.65 6.44
CA ARG A 35 -3.04 -17.68 6.59
C ARG A 35 -2.61 -18.84 7.49
N ARG A 36 -1.32 -19.23 7.41
CA ARG A 36 -0.73 -20.27 8.27
C ARG A 36 -0.70 -19.92 9.75
N LEU A 37 -0.66 -18.62 10.07
CA LEU A 37 -0.70 -18.10 11.43
C LEU A 37 -2.14 -17.83 11.92
N GLY A 38 -3.17 -18.19 11.15
CA GLY A 38 -4.57 -17.93 11.46
C GLY A 38 -5.02 -16.48 11.19
N GLY A 39 -4.19 -15.68 10.51
CA GLY A 39 -4.51 -14.29 10.17
C GLY A 39 -5.62 -14.18 9.13
N LYS A 40 -6.59 -13.30 9.40
CA LYS A 40 -7.67 -13.00 8.45
C LYS A 40 -7.19 -11.96 7.43
N ILE A 41 -7.33 -12.31 6.14
CA ILE A 41 -6.86 -11.47 5.04
C ILE A 41 -7.72 -10.20 4.92
N PRO A 42 -7.14 -8.99 4.97
CA PRO A 42 -7.85 -7.77 4.64
C PRO A 42 -8.28 -7.81 3.17
N LYS A 43 -9.56 -7.51 2.89
CA LYS A 43 -10.09 -7.52 1.52
C LYS A 43 -9.85 -6.20 0.77
N GLY A 44 -9.37 -5.17 1.47
CA GLY A 44 -9.11 -3.85 0.91
C GLY A 44 -8.65 -2.88 1.99
N VAL A 45 -8.15 -1.73 1.55
CA VAL A 45 -7.68 -0.63 2.39
C VAL A 45 -8.42 0.64 1.99
N LEU A 46 -8.85 1.43 2.96
CA LEU A 46 -9.43 2.75 2.74
C LEU A 46 -8.42 3.82 3.17
N ILE A 47 -8.00 4.66 2.22
CA ILE A 47 -7.07 5.77 2.49
C ILE A 47 -7.87 7.06 2.55
N VAL A 48 -7.86 7.74 3.71
CA VAL A 48 -8.63 8.98 3.96
C VAL A 48 -7.69 10.13 4.29
N GLY A 49 -8.02 11.35 3.83
CA GLY A 49 -7.28 12.57 4.14
C GLY A 49 -7.68 13.75 3.25
N ALA A 50 -7.28 14.96 3.64
CA ALA A 50 -7.53 16.21 2.90
C ALA A 50 -7.08 16.14 1.43
N PRO A 51 -7.65 16.93 0.50
CA PRO A 51 -7.16 16.99 -0.88
C PRO A 51 -5.67 17.35 -0.94
N GLY A 52 -4.92 16.75 -1.87
CA GLY A 52 -3.48 17.01 -2.03
C GLY A 52 -2.53 16.17 -1.18
N THR A 53 -3.01 15.33 -0.26
CA THR A 53 -2.16 14.50 0.63
C THR A 53 -1.58 13.22 0.01
N GLY A 54 -1.41 13.17 -1.31
CA GLY A 54 -0.74 12.05 -1.97
C GLY A 54 -1.50 10.70 -2.02
N LYS A 55 -2.77 10.61 -1.62
CA LYS A 55 -3.57 9.35 -1.64
C LYS A 55 -3.55 8.63 -2.99
N THR A 56 -3.80 9.35 -4.08
CA THR A 56 -3.79 8.77 -5.43
C THR A 56 -2.38 8.39 -5.88
N LEU A 57 -1.37 9.16 -5.45
CA LEU A 57 0.04 8.89 -5.76
C LEU A 57 0.50 7.61 -5.05
N LEU A 58 0.11 7.44 -3.79
CA LEU A 58 0.33 6.25 -2.97
C LEU A 58 -0.28 5.00 -3.63
N ALA A 59 -1.52 5.07 -4.09
CA ALA A 59 -2.17 3.95 -4.77
C ALA A 59 -1.45 3.56 -6.07
N LYS A 60 -0.93 4.54 -6.82
CA LYS A 60 -0.13 4.27 -8.04
C LYS A 60 1.22 3.63 -7.72
N ALA A 61 1.87 4.04 -6.64
CA ALA A 61 3.14 3.49 -6.17
C ALA A 61 3.01 2.03 -5.69
N VAL A 62 1.85 1.66 -5.12
CA VAL A 62 1.53 0.27 -4.76
C VAL A 62 1.33 -0.62 -6.00
N ALA A 63 0.72 -0.06 -7.05
CA ALA A 63 0.35 -0.80 -8.25
C ALA A 63 1.54 -1.03 -9.21
N GLY A 64 2.60 -0.23 -9.07
CA GLY A 64 3.87 -0.36 -9.79
C GLY A 64 4.82 -1.38 -9.17
#